data_AF-A0AAU3XLA6-F1
#
_entry.id   AF-A0AAU3XLA6-F1
#
_cell.length_a   1.000
_cell.length_b   1.000
_cell.length_c   1.000
_cell.angle_alpha   90.00
_cell.angle_beta   90.00
_cell.angle_gamma   90.00
#
_symmetry.space_group_name_H-M   'P 1'
#
loop_
_entity.id
_entity.type
_entity.pdbx_description
1 polymer ?
#
loop_
_entity_poly.entity_id
_entity_poly.type
_entity_poly.pdbx_seq_one_letter_code
_entity_poly.pdbx_strand_id
1 'polypeptide(L)'
;MADPTPVIDDLRAESEALDLLVAELSPERWALATPAPGWTVAHQIAHLAWTDHSSVLAVTDQDAFAREVESALTSPGDFVDSGAEEGAGKPPARLLADWRAGREALEGALRAAPEGARFPWYGPPMSTASMATARLMETWAHGLDVADALGVPRIAPGDRLRHITRLGIRTRDFAFGVHGLTPPFEEFRVELTSPAGELWIYGPEDATDRVSGPALDFCLLVTQRAHRADLALHAEGSDADRWLDIAQAFAGPPGPGRAPEGAEAVEGADKAGGSDKAGGSDKAAGADKAAGAKRASR
;
A
#
# COMPACT_ATOMS: atom_id res chain seq x y z
N MET A 1 6.19 -1.66 25.38
CA MET A 1 5.87 -2.16 24.00
C MET A 1 7.07 -2.94 23.49
N ALA A 2 6.97 -3.71 22.40
CA ALA A 2 8.17 -4.32 21.81
C ALA A 2 9.14 -3.21 21.34
N ASP A 3 10.43 -3.42 21.57
CA ASP A 3 11.50 -2.53 21.11
C ASP A 3 11.41 -2.34 19.58
N PRO A 4 11.26 -1.10 19.07
CA PRO A 4 11.17 -0.84 17.63
C PRO A 4 12.53 -0.92 16.91
N THR A 5 13.66 -0.95 17.63
CA THR A 5 15.00 -0.89 17.05
C THR A 5 15.24 -1.96 15.95
N PRO A 6 14.90 -3.24 16.16
CA PRO A 6 15.14 -4.27 15.14
C PRO A 6 14.38 -4.03 13.84
N VAL A 7 13.13 -3.56 13.90
CA VAL A 7 12.36 -3.28 12.67
C VAL A 7 12.86 -2.02 11.95
N ILE A 8 13.42 -1.05 12.68
CA ILE A 8 14.07 0.12 12.08
C ILE A 8 15.36 -0.30 11.34
N ASP A 9 16.16 -1.20 11.95
CA ASP A 9 17.36 -1.75 11.30
C ASP A 9 17.01 -2.53 10.03
N ASP A 10 15.95 -3.35 10.08
CA ASP A 10 15.47 -4.10 8.92
C ASP A 10 14.88 -3.19 7.84
N LEU A 11 14.18 -2.11 8.20
CA LEU A 11 13.71 -1.08 7.26
C LEU A 11 14.89 -0.46 6.53
N ARG A 12 15.91 0.00 7.25
CA ARG A 12 17.12 0.59 6.63
C ARG A 12 17.74 -0.37 5.63
N ALA A 13 17.90 -1.63 6.02
CA ALA A 13 18.54 -2.63 5.19
C ALA A 13 17.67 -3.06 3.99
N GLU A 14 16.34 -2.93 4.08
CA GLU A 14 15.42 -3.11 2.96
C GLU A 14 15.52 -1.95 1.97
N SER A 15 15.58 -0.70 2.47
CA SER A 15 15.77 0.46 1.61
C SER A 15 17.13 0.46 0.92
N GLU A 16 18.20 0.01 1.58
CA GLU A 16 19.53 -0.16 0.96
C GLU A 16 19.49 -1.18 -0.18
N ALA A 17 18.74 -2.26 -0.02
CA ALA A 17 18.60 -3.29 -1.05
C ALA A 17 17.89 -2.74 -2.31
N LEU A 18 16.81 -1.96 -2.13
CA LEU A 18 16.14 -1.28 -3.24
C LEU A 18 17.01 -0.17 -3.86
N ASP A 19 17.74 0.60 -3.05
CA ASP A 19 18.66 1.64 -3.53
C ASP A 19 19.67 1.06 -4.53
N LEU A 20 20.28 -0.09 -4.21
CA LEU A 20 21.21 -0.78 -5.11
C LEU A 20 20.60 -1.15 -6.47
N LEU A 21 19.29 -1.42 -6.55
CA LEU A 21 18.63 -1.71 -7.83
C LEU A 21 18.48 -0.46 -8.71
N VAL A 22 18.29 0.72 -8.09
CA VAL A 22 17.94 1.95 -8.80
C VAL A 22 19.11 2.93 -8.97
N ALA A 23 20.17 2.80 -8.16
CA ALA A 23 21.26 3.76 -8.06
C ALA A 23 22.00 4.02 -9.39
N GLU A 24 22.17 2.99 -10.21
CA GLU A 24 22.95 3.03 -11.46
C GLU A 24 22.07 2.92 -12.71
N LEU A 25 20.75 3.05 -12.56
CA LEU A 25 19.83 3.00 -13.70
C LEU A 25 19.98 4.25 -14.57
N SER A 26 19.93 4.04 -15.89
CA SER A 26 19.81 5.13 -16.85
C SER A 26 18.42 5.78 -16.77
N PRO A 27 18.25 7.04 -17.20
CA PRO A 27 16.93 7.70 -17.22
C PRO A 27 15.85 6.91 -17.95
N GLU A 28 16.21 6.16 -19.00
CA GLU A 28 15.27 5.32 -19.75
C GLU A 28 14.76 4.14 -18.92
N ARG A 29 15.61 3.56 -18.05
CA ARG A 29 15.20 2.47 -17.16
C ARG A 29 14.27 2.95 -16.04
N TRP A 30 14.38 4.21 -15.63
CA TRP A 30 13.43 4.84 -14.69
C TRP A 30 12.02 4.98 -15.28
N ALA A 31 11.90 5.02 -16.61
CA ALA A 31 10.63 5.09 -17.32
C ALA A 31 9.99 3.72 -17.62
N LEU A 32 10.64 2.61 -17.25
CA LEU A 32 10.06 1.28 -17.46
C LEU A 32 8.77 1.13 -16.67
N ALA A 33 7.72 0.65 -17.35
CA ALA A 33 6.47 0.31 -16.72
C ALA A 33 6.69 -0.83 -15.71
N THR A 34 6.09 -0.68 -14.54
CA THR A 34 6.05 -1.74 -13.54
C THR A 34 4.79 -2.56 -13.68
N PRO A 35 4.69 -3.69 -12.97
CA PRO A 35 3.43 -4.44 -12.96
C PRO A 35 2.26 -3.64 -12.35
N ALA A 36 2.50 -2.55 -11.59
CA ALA A 36 1.44 -1.65 -11.16
C ALA A 36 0.98 -0.77 -12.34
N PRO A 37 -0.29 -0.86 -12.79
CA PRO A 37 -0.76 -0.14 -13.98
C PRO A 37 -0.56 1.37 -13.87
N GLY A 38 -0.02 1.98 -14.94
CA GLY A 38 0.28 3.41 -15.00
C GLY A 38 1.57 3.82 -14.30
N TRP A 39 2.16 2.97 -13.45
CA TRP A 39 3.33 3.33 -12.65
C TRP A 39 4.62 2.81 -13.27
N THR A 40 5.59 3.71 -13.42
CA THR A 40 6.97 3.39 -13.80
C THR A 40 7.87 3.18 -12.59
N VAL A 41 9.12 2.75 -12.79
CA VAL A 41 10.13 2.70 -11.72
C VAL A 41 10.25 4.05 -10.99
N ALA A 42 10.14 5.18 -11.71
CA ALA A 42 10.10 6.51 -11.10
C ALA A 42 8.90 6.71 -10.18
N HIS A 43 7.71 6.25 -10.56
CA HIS A 43 6.52 6.33 -9.70
C HIS A 43 6.68 5.53 -8.42
N GLN A 44 7.30 4.34 -8.50
CA GLN A 44 7.55 3.53 -7.30
C GLN A 44 8.44 4.25 -6.29
N ILE A 45 9.54 4.85 -6.75
CA ILE A 45 10.45 5.60 -5.86
C ILE A 45 9.82 6.92 -5.40
N ALA A 46 9.05 7.59 -6.25
CA ALA A 46 8.32 8.80 -5.90
C ALA A 46 7.28 8.56 -4.81
N HIS A 47 6.49 7.50 -4.91
CA HIS A 47 5.54 7.08 -3.88
C HIS A 47 6.24 6.81 -2.55
N LEU A 48 7.36 6.07 -2.56
CA LEU A 48 8.13 5.80 -1.35
C LEU A 48 8.69 7.09 -0.73
N ALA A 49 9.25 7.98 -1.54
CA ALA A 49 9.77 9.27 -1.09
C ALA A 49 8.68 10.15 -0.47
N TRP A 50 7.51 10.20 -1.11
CA TRP A 50 6.36 10.95 -0.63
C TRP A 50 5.85 10.39 0.72
N THR A 51 5.62 9.08 0.79
CA THR A 51 5.15 8.43 2.02
C THR A 51 6.18 8.46 3.17
N ASP A 52 7.48 8.44 2.88
CA ASP A 52 8.54 8.67 3.88
C ASP A 52 8.48 10.10 4.43
N HIS A 53 8.26 11.10 3.57
CA HIS A 53 8.07 12.48 3.97
C HIS A 53 6.86 12.64 4.90
N SER A 54 5.70 12.10 4.53
CA SER A 54 4.50 12.11 5.37
C SER A 54 4.73 11.42 6.72
N SER A 55 5.50 10.33 6.73
CA SER A 55 5.87 9.62 7.97
C SER A 55 6.76 10.48 8.87
N VAL A 56 7.73 11.20 8.30
CA VAL A 56 8.53 12.17 9.07
C VAL A 56 7.63 13.24 9.68
N LEU A 57 6.73 13.84 8.91
CA LEU A 57 5.79 14.84 9.43
C LEU A 57 4.93 14.27 10.56
N ALA A 58 4.36 13.08 10.40
CA ALA A 58 3.56 12.44 11.44
C ALA A 58 4.33 12.25 12.76
N VAL A 59 5.64 12.00 12.69
CA VAL A 59 6.51 11.81 13.86
C VAL A 59 6.99 13.14 14.45
N THR A 60 7.33 14.13 13.62
CA THR A 60 8.05 15.34 14.08
C THR A 60 7.21 16.63 14.09
N ASP A 61 6.16 16.71 13.26
CA ASP A 61 5.30 17.90 13.11
C ASP A 61 3.86 17.47 12.75
N GLN A 62 3.09 17.13 13.78
CA GLN A 62 1.71 16.63 13.62
C GLN A 62 0.77 17.69 13.04
N ASP A 63 1.04 18.98 13.23
CA ASP A 63 0.25 20.06 12.66
C ASP A 63 0.49 20.17 11.15
N ALA A 64 1.75 19.99 10.70
CA ALA A 64 2.06 19.88 9.27
C ALA A 64 1.43 18.66 8.64
N PHE A 65 1.50 17.50 9.31
CA PHE A 65 0.82 16.29 8.85
C PHE A 65 -0.70 16.50 8.73
N ALA A 66 -1.34 17.15 9.70
CA ALA A 66 -2.77 17.44 9.65
C ALA A 66 -3.16 18.32 8.45
N ARG A 67 -2.35 19.33 8.11
CA ARG A 67 -2.55 20.15 6.91
C ARG A 67 -2.41 19.35 5.62
N GLU A 68 -1.48 18.40 5.58
CA GLU A 68 -1.30 17.50 4.44
C GLU A 68 -2.52 16.57 4.27
N VAL A 69 -3.02 15.99 5.36
CA VAL A 69 -4.26 15.20 5.36
C VAL A 69 -5.44 16.04 4.90
N GLU A 70 -5.58 17.28 5.38
CA GLU A 70 -6.65 18.19 4.95
C GLU A 70 -6.58 18.46 3.44
N SER A 71 -5.38 18.73 2.92
CA SER A 71 -5.15 18.88 1.47
C SER A 71 -5.56 17.62 0.71
N ALA A 72 -5.18 16.44 1.19
CA ALA A 72 -5.54 15.15 0.58
C ALA A 72 -7.06 14.94 0.50
N LEU A 73 -7.81 15.37 1.53
CA LEU A 73 -9.26 15.26 1.58
C LEU A 73 -9.98 16.19 0.59
N THR A 74 -9.33 17.23 0.10
CA THR A 74 -9.91 18.10 -0.95
C THR A 74 -9.90 17.47 -2.35
N SER A 75 -9.15 16.37 -2.55
CA SER A 75 -9.14 15.56 -3.77
C SER A 75 -9.17 14.05 -3.42
N PRO A 76 -10.32 13.52 -2.94
CA PRO A 76 -10.41 12.14 -2.46
C PRO A 76 -10.16 11.14 -3.59
N GLY A 77 -9.18 10.26 -3.41
CA GLY A 77 -8.87 9.16 -4.33
C GLY A 77 -7.64 9.35 -5.23
N ASP A 78 -7.04 10.55 -5.24
CA ASP A 78 -5.92 10.89 -6.15
C ASP A 78 -4.66 11.34 -5.39
N PHE A 79 -4.71 11.63 -4.09
CA PHE A 79 -3.58 12.30 -3.44
C PHE A 79 -2.26 11.49 -3.42
N VAL A 80 -2.34 10.18 -3.19
CA VAL A 80 -1.17 9.30 -3.22
C VAL A 80 -0.63 9.18 -4.65
N ASP A 81 -1.51 8.97 -5.62
CA ASP A 81 -1.19 8.84 -7.04
C ASP A 81 -0.61 10.16 -7.59
N SER A 82 -1.18 11.30 -7.22
CA SER A 82 -0.70 12.64 -7.53
C SER A 82 0.69 12.92 -6.96
N GLY A 83 0.96 12.49 -5.72
CA GLY A 83 2.30 12.60 -5.12
C GLY A 83 3.34 11.76 -5.86
N ALA A 84 2.96 10.55 -6.27
CA ALA A 84 3.80 9.67 -7.09
C ALA A 84 4.04 10.28 -8.49
N GLU A 85 3.02 10.81 -9.15
CA GLU A 85 3.11 11.45 -10.47
C GLU A 85 4.00 12.70 -10.43
N GLU A 86 3.78 13.61 -9.47
CA GLU A 86 4.60 14.81 -9.29
C GLU A 86 6.07 14.43 -9.05
N GLY A 87 6.31 13.46 -8.16
CA GLY A 87 7.65 13.00 -7.85
C GLY A 87 8.31 12.30 -9.05
N ALA A 88 7.58 11.52 -9.83
CA ALA A 88 8.08 10.81 -11.01
C ALA A 88 8.47 11.78 -12.14
N GLY A 89 7.88 12.97 -12.19
CA GLY A 89 8.26 14.05 -13.12
C GLY A 89 9.64 14.68 -12.82
N LYS A 90 10.23 14.43 -11.64
CA LYS A 90 11.56 14.94 -11.29
C LYS A 90 12.66 14.19 -12.06
N PRO A 91 13.84 14.81 -12.31
CA PRO A 91 15.00 14.09 -12.81
C PRO A 91 15.35 12.90 -11.89
N PRO A 92 15.63 11.69 -12.42
CA PRO A 92 15.91 10.50 -11.61
C PRO A 92 16.95 10.69 -10.51
N ALA A 93 18.05 11.39 -10.81
CA ALA A 93 19.08 11.68 -9.82
C ALA A 93 18.58 12.56 -8.66
N ARG A 94 17.65 13.50 -8.94
CA ARG A 94 17.04 14.35 -7.92
C ARG A 94 16.05 13.55 -7.08
N LEU A 95 15.20 12.74 -7.71
CA LEU A 95 14.24 11.89 -7.01
C LEU A 95 14.95 10.89 -6.09
N LEU A 96 16.00 10.23 -6.57
CA LEU A 96 16.80 9.31 -5.77
C LEU A 96 17.48 10.02 -4.58
N ALA A 97 18.01 11.24 -4.79
CA ALA A 97 18.59 12.03 -3.71
C ALA A 97 17.54 12.45 -2.65
N ASP A 98 16.36 12.88 -3.09
CA ASP A 98 15.24 13.22 -2.20
C ASP A 98 14.80 12.00 -1.37
N TRP A 99 14.64 10.83 -2.01
CA TRP A 99 14.28 9.59 -1.33
C TRP A 99 15.33 9.16 -0.29
N ARG A 100 16.62 9.21 -0.65
CA ARG A 100 17.73 8.90 0.28
C ARG A 100 17.72 9.81 1.51
N ALA A 101 17.54 11.12 1.32
CA ALA A 101 17.44 12.06 2.43
C ALA A 101 16.19 11.81 3.30
N GLY A 102 15.06 11.49 2.67
CA GLY A 102 13.81 11.17 3.34
C GLY A 102 13.91 9.95 4.25
N ARG A 103 14.47 8.84 3.75
CA ARG A 103 14.63 7.61 4.55
C ARG A 103 15.62 7.77 5.71
N GLU A 104 16.71 8.54 5.52
CA GLU A 104 17.62 8.90 6.62
C GLU A 104 16.93 9.74 7.71
N ALA A 105 16.12 10.74 7.30
CA ALA A 105 15.35 11.56 8.23
C ALA A 105 14.30 10.73 8.98
N LEU A 106 13.61 9.83 8.29
CA LEU A 106 12.63 8.93 8.88
C LEU A 106 13.27 8.00 9.92
N GLU A 107 14.40 7.37 9.60
CA GLU A 107 15.14 6.54 10.55
C GLU A 107 15.49 7.35 11.81
N GLY A 108 16.05 8.55 11.64
CA GLY A 108 16.40 9.44 12.74
C GLY A 108 15.19 9.80 13.61
N ALA A 109 14.06 10.14 12.99
CA ALA A 109 12.82 10.49 13.68
C ALA A 109 12.24 9.30 14.47
N LEU A 110 12.23 8.10 13.88
CA LEU A 110 11.74 6.89 14.55
C LEU A 110 12.62 6.47 15.73
N ARG A 111 13.95 6.61 15.61
CA ARG A 111 14.88 6.31 16.73
C ARG A 111 14.80 7.33 17.85
N ALA A 112 14.53 8.59 17.53
CA ALA A 112 14.38 9.66 18.52
C ALA A 112 13.00 9.70 19.19
N ALA A 113 12.03 8.96 18.67
CA ALA A 113 10.68 8.92 19.20
C ALA A 113 10.65 8.43 20.66
N PRO A 114 9.89 9.11 21.55
CA PRO A 114 9.71 8.66 22.92
C PRO A 114 9.11 7.24 23.00
N GLU A 115 9.53 6.45 24.00
CA GLU A 115 8.88 5.18 24.28
C GLU A 115 7.38 5.41 24.53
N GLY A 116 6.52 4.59 23.93
CA GLY A 116 5.08 4.74 24.12
C GLY A 116 4.38 5.61 23.07
N ALA A 117 5.14 6.37 22.26
CA ALA A 117 4.58 7.36 21.34
C ALA A 117 3.58 6.76 20.35
N ARG A 118 2.59 7.58 19.99
CA ARG A 118 1.60 7.32 18.95
C ARG A 118 1.54 8.52 18.02
N PHE A 119 1.50 8.24 16.73
CA PHE A 119 1.51 9.23 15.66
C PHE A 119 0.20 9.19 14.89
N PRO A 120 -0.34 10.35 14.47
CA PRO A 120 -1.46 10.38 13.54
C PRO A 120 -1.05 9.70 12.23
N TRP A 121 -2.01 9.09 11.56
CA TRP A 121 -1.82 8.47 10.25
C TRP A 121 -3.11 8.55 9.43
N TYR A 122 -3.05 8.23 8.13
CA TYR A 122 -4.24 8.16 7.28
C TYR A 122 -5.26 7.09 7.73
N GLY A 123 -4.81 6.15 8.57
CA GLY A 123 -5.65 5.16 9.24
C GLY A 123 -5.57 5.31 10.77
N PRO A 124 -5.68 4.20 11.53
CA PRO A 124 -5.50 4.24 12.97
C PRO A 124 -4.11 4.81 13.36
N PRO A 125 -4.00 5.56 14.48
CA PRO A 125 -2.72 6.05 14.96
C PRO A 125 -1.70 4.91 15.15
N MET A 126 -0.48 5.13 14.68
CA MET A 126 0.58 4.11 14.68
C MET A 126 1.56 4.34 15.84
N SER A 127 2.10 3.26 16.42
CA SER A 127 3.33 3.36 17.22
C SER A 127 4.56 3.41 16.32
N THR A 128 5.73 3.75 16.89
CA THR A 128 7.03 3.68 16.20
C THR A 128 7.24 2.34 15.49
N ALA A 129 7.03 1.22 16.20
CA ALA A 129 7.19 -0.11 15.61
C ALA A 129 6.20 -0.37 14.47
N SER A 130 4.94 0.08 14.60
CA SER A 130 3.93 -0.08 13.55
C SER A 130 4.27 0.74 12.31
N MET A 131 4.75 1.98 12.49
CA MET A 131 5.15 2.83 11.37
C MET A 131 6.36 2.25 10.64
N ALA A 132 7.41 1.86 11.37
CA ALA A 132 8.58 1.18 10.79
C ALA A 132 8.18 -0.10 10.03
N THR A 133 7.27 -0.91 10.59
CA THR A 133 6.76 -2.13 9.95
C THR A 133 6.02 -1.81 8.64
N ALA A 134 5.15 -0.79 8.65
CA ALA A 134 4.41 -0.38 7.46
C ALA A 134 5.37 0.12 6.36
N ARG A 135 6.35 0.96 6.71
CA ARG A 135 7.36 1.45 5.77
C ARG A 135 8.27 0.35 5.21
N LEU A 136 8.61 -0.65 6.03
CA LEU A 136 9.35 -1.83 5.59
C LEU A 136 8.53 -2.62 4.56
N MET A 137 7.26 -2.87 4.86
CA MET A 137 6.35 -3.58 3.95
C MET A 137 6.18 -2.83 2.62
N GLU A 138 5.98 -1.51 2.65
CA GLU A 138 5.89 -0.67 1.44
C GLU A 138 7.19 -0.74 0.64
N THR A 139 8.35 -0.53 1.28
CA THR A 139 9.66 -0.59 0.60
C THR A 139 9.88 -1.94 -0.08
N TRP A 140 9.58 -3.04 0.61
CA TRP A 140 9.71 -4.38 0.06
C TRP A 140 8.76 -4.59 -1.13
N ALA A 141 7.48 -4.27 -0.97
CA ALA A 141 6.46 -4.51 -2.00
C ALA A 141 6.73 -3.70 -3.28
N HIS A 142 7.10 -2.42 -3.15
CA HIS A 142 7.50 -1.57 -4.28
C HIS A 142 8.85 -1.98 -4.88
N GLY A 143 9.75 -2.55 -4.06
CA GLY A 143 11.01 -3.13 -4.54
C GLY A 143 10.80 -4.37 -5.41
N LEU A 144 9.77 -5.18 -5.14
CA LEU A 144 9.36 -6.28 -6.03
C LEU A 144 8.89 -5.76 -7.39
N ASP A 145 8.04 -4.73 -7.39
CA ASP A 145 7.52 -4.14 -8.62
C ASP A 145 8.66 -3.55 -9.49
N VAL A 146 9.68 -2.96 -8.86
CA VAL A 146 10.90 -2.48 -9.53
C VAL A 146 11.73 -3.64 -10.07
N ALA A 147 11.97 -4.70 -9.27
CA ALA A 147 12.74 -5.86 -9.72
C ALA A 147 12.09 -6.53 -10.94
N ASP A 148 10.77 -6.70 -10.92
CA ASP A 148 9.99 -7.26 -12.01
C ASP A 148 10.10 -6.38 -13.28
N ALA A 149 9.97 -5.05 -13.15
CA ALA A 149 10.13 -4.11 -14.27
C ALA A 149 11.54 -4.15 -14.90
N LEU A 150 12.56 -4.38 -14.07
CA LEU A 150 13.95 -4.46 -14.50
C LEU A 150 14.33 -5.84 -15.05
N GLY A 151 13.46 -6.85 -14.91
CA GLY A 151 13.73 -8.24 -15.29
C GLY A 151 14.84 -8.90 -14.49
N VAL A 152 15.07 -8.45 -13.25
CA VAL A 152 16.10 -8.98 -12.36
C VAL A 152 15.47 -9.89 -11.30
N PRO A 153 16.22 -10.88 -10.77
CA PRO A 153 15.72 -11.67 -9.66
C PRO A 153 15.36 -10.76 -8.48
N ARG A 154 14.17 -11.00 -7.90
CA ARG A 154 13.75 -10.37 -6.64
C ARG A 154 14.83 -10.65 -5.59
N ILE A 155 15.20 -9.61 -4.82
CA ILE A 155 16.22 -9.73 -3.78
C ILE A 155 15.79 -10.82 -2.81
N ALA A 156 16.74 -11.70 -2.46
CA ALA A 156 16.45 -12.91 -1.68
C ALA A 156 15.65 -12.54 -0.41
N PRO A 157 14.43 -13.09 -0.24
CA PRO A 157 13.63 -12.79 0.93
C PRO A 157 14.36 -13.32 2.17
N GLY A 158 14.79 -12.42 3.05
CA GLY A 158 15.40 -12.77 4.32
C GLY A 158 14.37 -12.91 5.44
N ASP A 159 14.86 -13.04 6.68
CA ASP A 159 14.01 -13.12 7.87
C ASP A 159 13.17 -11.86 8.13
N ARG A 160 13.45 -10.75 7.42
CA ARG A 160 12.68 -9.50 7.47
C ARG A 160 11.20 -9.68 7.11
N LEU A 161 10.88 -10.71 6.31
CA LEU A 161 9.49 -11.07 5.99
C LEU A 161 8.63 -11.34 7.23
N ARG A 162 9.23 -11.66 8.38
CA ARG A 162 8.51 -11.83 9.65
C ARG A 162 7.70 -10.59 10.03
N HIS A 163 8.22 -9.40 9.73
CA HIS A 163 7.52 -8.14 10.02
C HIS A 163 6.26 -7.99 9.16
N ILE A 164 6.39 -8.28 7.86
CA ILE A 164 5.27 -8.24 6.89
C ILE A 164 4.25 -9.33 7.21
N THR A 165 4.70 -10.54 7.54
CA THR A 165 3.85 -11.66 7.99
C THR A 165 3.02 -11.25 9.20
N ARG A 166 3.67 -10.70 10.23
CA ARG A 166 2.98 -10.23 11.44
C ARG A 166 1.98 -9.11 11.12
N LEU A 167 2.33 -8.19 10.22
CA LEU A 167 1.42 -7.13 9.78
C LEU A 167 0.18 -7.73 9.10
N GLY A 168 0.36 -8.60 8.10
CA GLY A 168 -0.73 -9.23 7.35
C GLY A 168 -1.70 -10.01 8.25
N ILE A 169 -1.18 -10.74 9.25
CA ILE A 169 -2.03 -11.44 10.24
C ILE A 169 -2.83 -10.42 11.08
N ARG A 170 -2.17 -9.35 11.55
CA ARG A 170 -2.83 -8.32 12.38
C ARG A 170 -3.87 -7.49 11.61
N THR A 171 -3.78 -7.43 10.29
CA THR A 171 -4.74 -6.73 9.45
C THR A 171 -5.86 -7.63 8.93
N ARG A 172 -5.99 -8.88 9.41
CA ARG A 172 -7.11 -9.77 9.06
C ARG A 172 -8.46 -9.08 9.19
N ASP A 173 -8.79 -8.58 10.38
CA ASP A 173 -10.11 -7.99 10.62
C ASP A 173 -10.31 -6.68 9.85
N PHE A 174 -9.22 -5.93 9.67
CA PHE A 174 -9.21 -4.75 8.81
C PHE A 174 -9.58 -5.12 7.37
N ALA A 175 -9.00 -6.20 6.83
CA ALA A 175 -9.31 -6.70 5.48
C ALA A 175 -10.80 -7.07 5.34
N PHE A 176 -11.39 -7.80 6.29
CA PHE A 176 -12.84 -8.03 6.28
C PHE A 176 -13.64 -6.73 6.27
N GLY A 177 -13.27 -5.77 7.14
CA GLY A 177 -13.94 -4.48 7.26
C GLY A 177 -13.92 -3.65 5.96
N VAL A 178 -12.76 -3.50 5.31
CA VAL A 178 -12.65 -2.72 4.06
C VAL A 178 -13.35 -3.39 2.87
N HIS A 179 -13.59 -4.71 2.94
CA HIS A 179 -14.40 -5.46 1.99
C HIS A 179 -15.90 -5.52 2.37
N GLY A 180 -16.34 -4.80 3.41
CA GLY A 180 -17.74 -4.77 3.84
C GLY A 180 -18.24 -6.08 4.45
N LEU A 181 -17.33 -6.92 4.95
CA LEU A 181 -17.62 -8.20 5.56
C LEU A 181 -17.47 -8.11 7.09
N THR A 182 -18.21 -8.95 7.81
CA THR A 182 -18.03 -9.08 9.26
C THR A 182 -16.80 -9.96 9.53
N PRO A 183 -15.80 -9.50 10.29
CA PRO A 183 -14.67 -10.33 10.65
C PRO A 183 -15.12 -11.49 11.55
N PRO A 184 -14.62 -12.72 11.32
CA PRO A 184 -14.82 -13.86 12.21
C PRO A 184 -14.33 -13.56 13.63
N PHE A 185 -15.11 -13.97 14.63
CA PHE A 185 -14.75 -13.77 16.03
C PHE A 185 -13.56 -14.65 16.44
N GLU A 186 -13.58 -15.91 16.02
CA GLU A 186 -12.54 -16.89 16.37
C GLU A 186 -11.20 -16.51 15.72
N GLU A 187 -10.11 -16.75 16.45
CA GLU A 187 -8.76 -16.55 15.94
C GLU A 187 -8.36 -17.68 14.98
N PHE A 188 -7.53 -17.35 13.99
CA PHE A 188 -7.00 -18.36 13.06
C PHE A 188 -5.65 -18.86 13.53
N ARG A 189 -5.35 -20.12 13.20
CA ARG A 189 -4.00 -20.66 13.27
C ARG A 189 -3.26 -20.33 11.98
N VAL A 190 -2.08 -19.71 12.09
CA VAL A 190 -1.25 -19.39 10.92
C VAL A 190 0.13 -20.02 11.09
N GLU A 191 0.50 -20.90 10.16
CA GLU A 191 1.73 -21.71 10.18
C GLU A 191 2.53 -21.49 8.89
N LEU A 192 3.53 -20.60 8.96
CA LEU A 192 4.27 -20.14 7.78
C LEU A 192 5.73 -20.57 7.85
N THR A 193 6.25 -21.15 6.77
CA THR A 193 7.65 -21.56 6.67
C THR A 193 8.50 -20.40 6.16
N SER A 194 9.52 -20.00 6.94
CA SER A 194 10.45 -18.94 6.58
C SER A 194 11.30 -19.31 5.37
N PRO A 195 11.95 -18.32 4.71
CA PRO A 195 12.93 -18.61 3.67
C PRO A 195 14.10 -19.50 4.13
N ALA A 196 14.42 -19.47 5.43
CA ALA A 196 15.44 -20.33 6.05
C ALA A 196 14.90 -21.72 6.48
N GLY A 197 13.60 -22.00 6.27
CA GLY A 197 12.96 -23.27 6.65
C GLY A 197 12.44 -23.33 8.09
N GLU A 198 12.50 -22.23 8.85
CA GLU A 198 11.96 -22.15 10.21
C GLU A 198 10.43 -22.05 10.15
N LEU A 199 9.71 -22.79 11.00
CA LEU A 199 8.26 -22.67 11.11
C LEU A 199 7.86 -21.52 12.05
N TRP A 200 7.08 -20.58 11.53
CA TRP A 200 6.51 -19.46 12.28
C TRP A 200 5.03 -19.72 12.55
N ILE A 201 4.66 -19.63 13.82
CA ILE A 201 3.36 -20.05 14.31
C ILE A 201 2.67 -18.88 15.01
N TYR A 202 1.43 -18.62 14.64
CA TYR A 202 0.57 -17.60 15.25
C TYR A 202 -0.83 -18.16 15.51
N GLY A 203 -1.46 -17.67 16.58
CA GLY A 203 -2.82 -18.07 16.96
C GLY A 203 -2.92 -19.44 17.65
N PRO A 204 -4.13 -19.80 18.10
CA PRO A 204 -4.36 -20.96 18.96
C PRO A 204 -4.14 -22.29 18.22
N GLU A 205 -3.62 -23.30 18.93
CA GLU A 205 -3.33 -24.62 18.35
C GLU A 205 -4.60 -25.41 18.00
N ASP A 206 -5.71 -25.11 18.67
CA ASP A 206 -7.02 -25.72 18.48
C ASP A 206 -7.95 -24.92 17.55
N ALA A 207 -7.44 -23.91 16.83
CA ALA A 207 -8.22 -23.18 15.85
C ALA A 207 -8.78 -24.12 14.76
N THR A 208 -10.06 -23.92 14.42
CA THR A 208 -10.74 -24.60 13.31
C THR A 208 -10.31 -24.07 11.95
N ASP A 209 -9.99 -22.78 11.90
CA ASP A 209 -9.58 -22.08 10.69
C ASP A 209 -8.06 -21.89 10.70
N ARG A 210 -7.41 -22.38 9.64
CA ARG A 210 -5.94 -22.46 9.53
C ARG A 210 -5.44 -21.96 8.19
N VAL A 211 -4.31 -21.28 8.20
CA VAL A 211 -3.54 -20.93 7.00
C VAL A 211 -2.14 -21.49 7.12
N SER A 212 -1.65 -22.18 6.08
CA SER A 212 -0.28 -22.67 6.04
C SER A 212 0.38 -22.47 4.67
N GLY A 213 1.71 -22.43 4.64
CA GLY A 213 2.49 -22.33 3.41
C GLY A 213 3.79 -21.53 3.56
N PRO A 214 4.44 -21.13 2.46
CA PRO A 214 5.63 -20.29 2.50
C PRO A 214 5.31 -18.88 3.02
N ALA A 215 6.17 -18.33 3.87
CA ALA A 215 6.03 -16.95 4.35
C ALA A 215 6.12 -15.92 3.21
N LEU A 216 6.95 -16.19 2.20
CA LEU A 216 7.06 -15.35 0.99
C LEU A 216 5.71 -15.23 0.30
N ASP A 217 5.05 -16.36 0.04
CA ASP A 217 3.77 -16.43 -0.64
C ASP A 217 2.69 -15.66 0.15
N PHE A 218 2.68 -15.83 1.47
CA PHE A 218 1.79 -15.05 2.34
C PHE A 218 2.05 -13.55 2.22
N CYS A 219 3.32 -13.12 2.25
CA CYS A 219 3.69 -11.72 2.07
C CYS A 219 3.30 -11.18 0.68
N LEU A 220 3.47 -11.96 -0.39
CA LEU A 220 3.04 -11.60 -1.74
C LEU A 220 1.51 -11.42 -1.81
N LEU A 221 0.75 -12.31 -1.16
CA LEU A 221 -0.71 -12.23 -1.14
C LEU A 221 -1.21 -10.99 -0.39
N VAL A 222 -0.78 -10.79 0.86
CA VAL A 222 -1.28 -9.68 1.70
C VAL A 222 -0.85 -8.31 1.21
N THR A 223 0.17 -8.25 0.34
CA THR A 223 0.59 -7.02 -0.34
C THR A 223 0.03 -6.90 -1.76
N GLN A 224 -0.78 -7.86 -2.22
CA GLN A 224 -1.37 -7.91 -3.57
C GLN A 224 -0.32 -7.92 -4.71
N ARG A 225 0.83 -8.56 -4.47
CA ARG A 225 1.92 -8.74 -5.46
C ARG A 225 1.87 -10.11 -6.16
N ALA A 226 0.94 -10.98 -5.78
CA ALA A 226 0.62 -12.20 -6.50
C ALA A 226 -0.86 -12.53 -6.37
N HIS A 227 -1.41 -13.26 -7.33
CA HIS A 227 -2.76 -13.81 -7.21
C HIS A 227 -2.72 -15.10 -6.39
N ARG A 228 -3.76 -15.35 -5.60
CA ARG A 228 -3.85 -16.49 -4.68
C ARG A 228 -3.59 -17.85 -5.36
N ALA A 229 -4.08 -18.02 -6.60
CA ALA A 229 -3.93 -19.27 -7.35
C ALA A 229 -2.47 -19.62 -7.71
N ASP A 230 -1.56 -18.63 -7.67
CA ASP A 230 -0.15 -18.79 -8.03
C ASP A 230 0.72 -19.06 -6.80
N LEU A 231 0.09 -19.25 -5.63
CA LEU A 231 0.74 -19.34 -4.33
C LEU A 231 0.51 -20.69 -3.68
N ALA A 232 1.53 -21.21 -3.00
CA ALA A 232 1.47 -22.46 -2.25
C ALA A 232 0.85 -22.27 -0.84
N LEU A 233 -0.19 -21.43 -0.75
CA LEU A 233 -0.93 -21.18 0.47
C LEU A 233 -2.14 -22.11 0.56
N HIS A 234 -2.31 -22.72 1.72
CA HIS A 234 -3.38 -23.67 2.02
C HIS A 234 -4.25 -23.09 3.12
N ALA A 235 -5.57 -23.18 2.93
CA ALA A 235 -6.55 -22.83 3.96
C ALA A 235 -7.33 -24.08 4.37
N GLU A 236 -7.53 -24.22 5.68
CA GLU A 236 -8.50 -25.16 6.27
C GLU A 236 -9.54 -24.33 7.01
N GLY A 237 -10.83 -24.62 6.83
CA GLY A 237 -11.92 -23.79 7.37
C GLY A 237 -12.36 -22.68 6.40
N SER A 238 -13.67 -22.37 6.44
CA SER A 238 -14.29 -21.45 5.47
C SER A 238 -13.87 -20.00 5.66
N ASP A 239 -13.55 -19.60 6.89
CA ASP A 239 -13.21 -18.23 7.22
C ASP A 239 -11.74 -17.93 6.89
N ALA A 240 -10.85 -18.90 7.12
CA ALA A 240 -9.47 -18.84 6.62
C ALA A 240 -9.42 -18.82 5.08
N ASP A 241 -10.22 -19.68 4.42
CA ASP A 241 -10.32 -19.71 2.96
C ASP A 241 -10.81 -18.37 2.42
N ARG A 242 -11.85 -17.80 3.04
CA ARG A 242 -12.37 -16.49 2.68
C ARG A 242 -11.36 -15.37 2.92
N TRP A 243 -10.59 -15.42 4.00
CA TRP A 243 -9.60 -14.40 4.30
C TRP A 243 -8.51 -14.32 3.23
N LEU A 244 -8.04 -15.46 2.71
CA LEU A 244 -7.03 -15.46 1.65
C LEU A 244 -7.51 -14.80 0.35
N ASP A 245 -8.81 -14.71 0.10
CA ASP A 245 -9.35 -13.99 -1.07
C ASP A 245 -9.28 -12.46 -0.94
N ILE A 246 -9.23 -11.95 0.29
CA ILE A 246 -9.38 -10.52 0.59
C ILE A 246 -8.19 -9.95 1.37
N ALA A 247 -7.13 -10.74 1.57
CA ALA A 247 -6.07 -10.38 2.49
C ALA A 247 -5.34 -9.09 2.03
N GLN A 248 -5.17 -8.15 2.96
CA GLN A 248 -4.56 -6.85 2.69
C GLN A 248 -3.80 -6.34 3.92
N ALA A 249 -2.58 -5.86 3.71
CA ALA A 249 -1.67 -5.34 4.75
C ALA A 249 -1.40 -3.82 4.66
N PHE A 250 -2.01 -3.12 3.70
CA PHE A 250 -1.86 -1.68 3.49
C PHE A 250 -3.17 -0.92 3.74
N ALA A 251 -3.08 0.37 4.02
CA ALA A 251 -4.24 1.24 4.20
C ALA A 251 -4.81 1.68 2.85
N GLY A 252 -6.13 1.77 2.73
CA GLY A 252 -6.82 2.18 1.51
C GLY A 252 -7.88 1.18 1.06
N PRO A 253 -8.68 1.52 0.04
CA PRO A 253 -9.63 0.60 -0.55
C PRO A 253 -8.91 -0.59 -1.19
N PRO A 254 -9.58 -1.74 -1.33
CA PRO A 254 -8.99 -2.87 -2.03
C PRO A 254 -8.74 -2.54 -3.50
N GLY A 255 -7.51 -2.86 -3.96
CA GLY A 255 -7.15 -2.78 -5.37
C GLY A 255 -7.79 -3.91 -6.19
N PRO A 256 -7.66 -3.87 -7.52
CA PRO A 256 -8.12 -4.96 -8.40
C PRO A 256 -7.34 -6.26 -8.22
N GLY A 257 -6.23 -6.24 -7.47
CA GLY A 257 -5.33 -7.38 -7.28
C GLY A 257 -4.55 -7.72 -8.55
N ARG A 258 -3.86 -8.88 -8.50
CA ARG A 258 -3.17 -9.48 -9.66
C ARG A 258 -4.11 -10.48 -10.33
N ALA A 259 -4.02 -10.60 -11.66
CA ALA A 259 -4.61 -11.74 -12.35
C ALA A 259 -3.74 -13.00 -12.13
N PRO A 260 -4.32 -14.21 -12.22
CA PRO A 260 -3.55 -15.46 -12.19
C PRO A 260 -2.51 -15.49 -13.32
N GLU A 261 -1.35 -16.12 -13.07
CA GLU A 261 -0.37 -16.35 -14.11
C GLU A 261 -0.99 -17.19 -15.26
N GLY A 262 -0.82 -16.70 -16.50
CA GLY A 262 -1.37 -17.35 -17.70
C GLY A 262 -2.83 -17.02 -18.02
N ALA A 263 -3.50 -16.17 -17.23
CA ALA A 263 -4.75 -15.54 -17.66
C ALA A 263 -4.43 -14.37 -18.60
N GLU A 264 -4.80 -14.46 -19.88
CA GLU A 264 -4.69 -13.31 -20.80
C GLU A 264 -5.50 -12.13 -20.23
N ALA A 265 -4.86 -10.97 -20.11
CA ALA A 265 -5.53 -9.75 -19.67
C ALA A 265 -6.66 -9.42 -20.65
N VAL A 266 -7.90 -9.56 -20.21
CA VAL A 266 -9.05 -9.13 -21.00
C VAL A 266 -9.05 -7.60 -20.99
N GLU A 267 -8.50 -6.99 -22.04
CA GLU A 267 -8.58 -5.55 -22.26
C GLU A 267 -10.06 -5.13 -22.24
N GLY A 268 -10.39 -4.27 -21.29
CA GLY A 268 -11.72 -3.70 -21.14
C GLY A 268 -12.08 -2.84 -22.34
N ALA A 269 -13.10 -3.27 -23.07
CA ALA A 269 -13.67 -2.57 -24.20
C ALA A 269 -14.13 -1.14 -23.84
N ASP A 270 -13.63 -0.18 -24.62
CA ASP A 270 -14.15 1.17 -24.77
C ASP A 270 -15.69 1.20 -24.80
N LYS A 271 -16.30 1.94 -23.86
CA LYS A 271 -17.68 2.41 -24.03
C LYS A 271 -17.67 3.83 -24.56
N ALA A 272 -17.32 3.97 -25.85
CA ALA A 272 -17.77 5.08 -26.67
C ALA A 272 -19.24 4.85 -27.08
N GLY A 273 -20.16 5.33 -26.24
CA GLY A 273 -21.59 5.37 -26.54
C GLY A 273 -22.03 6.76 -26.96
N GLY A 274 -21.68 7.18 -28.18
CA GLY A 274 -22.30 8.34 -28.82
C GLY A 274 -23.72 8.01 -29.26
N SER A 275 -24.68 8.87 -28.92
CA SER A 275 -25.92 8.99 -29.69
C SER A 275 -26.32 10.45 -29.81
N ASP A 276 -26.06 11.00 -30.99
CA ASP A 276 -26.69 12.20 -31.52
C ASP A 276 -28.22 12.05 -31.55
N LYS A 277 -28.93 13.07 -31.10
CA LYS A 277 -30.16 13.52 -31.78
C LYS A 277 -30.25 15.04 -31.78
N ALA A 278 -30.19 15.58 -32.99
CA ALA A 278 -30.44 16.97 -33.32
C ALA A 278 -31.95 17.29 -33.35
N GLY A 279 -32.26 18.56 -33.09
CA GLY A 279 -33.25 19.32 -33.85
C GLY A 279 -34.63 19.55 -33.21
N GLY A 280 -34.91 20.80 -32.85
CA GLY A 280 -36.27 21.26 -32.55
C GLY A 280 -36.36 22.59 -31.82
N SER A 281 -36.05 23.68 -32.52
CA SER A 281 -36.36 25.05 -32.09
C SER A 281 -37.86 25.32 -32.14
N ASP A 282 -38.46 25.92 -31.10
CA ASP A 282 -39.38 27.04 -31.32
C ASP A 282 -39.62 27.92 -30.08
N LYS A 283 -39.95 29.18 -30.38
CA LYS A 283 -40.03 30.36 -29.52
C LYS A 283 -41.19 30.34 -28.50
N ALA A 284 -41.02 31.04 -27.38
CA ALA A 284 -41.64 32.36 -27.12
C ALA A 284 -41.92 32.65 -25.62
N ALA A 285 -41.49 33.85 -25.21
CA ALA A 285 -42.15 34.83 -24.34
C ALA A 285 -42.65 34.44 -22.93
N GLY A 286 -42.30 35.30 -21.95
CA GLY A 286 -43.08 35.39 -20.72
C GLY A 286 -42.35 36.03 -19.56
N ALA A 287 -42.49 37.34 -19.45
CA ALA A 287 -41.93 38.18 -18.40
C ALA A 287 -42.32 37.78 -16.94
N ASP A 288 -41.43 38.21 -16.05
CA ASP A 288 -41.74 39.05 -14.87
C ASP A 288 -41.81 38.41 -13.46
N LYS A 289 -41.20 39.20 -12.55
CA LYS A 289 -41.43 39.35 -11.10
C LYS A 289 -40.75 38.43 -10.06
N ALA A 290 -39.78 39.09 -9.41
CA ALA A 290 -39.81 39.52 -8.01
C ALA A 290 -39.44 38.52 -6.90
N ALA A 291 -38.35 38.89 -6.22
CA ALA A 291 -38.21 39.11 -4.77
C ALA A 291 -38.81 38.07 -3.80
N GLY A 292 -37.97 37.57 -2.90
CA GLY A 292 -38.47 36.99 -1.64
C GLY A 292 -37.45 36.17 -0.87
N ALA A 293 -36.84 36.80 0.13
CA ALA A 293 -35.97 36.18 1.12
C ALA A 293 -36.67 35.10 1.97
N LYS A 294 -35.87 34.12 2.47
CA LYS A 294 -35.83 33.56 3.85
C LYS A 294 -35.24 32.14 3.81
N ARG A 295 -34.07 31.93 4.42
CA ARG A 295 -33.85 31.40 5.79
C ARG A 295 -34.18 29.90 5.96
N ALA A 296 -33.11 29.19 6.31
CA ALA A 296 -32.97 28.23 7.42
C ALA A 296 -33.38 26.76 7.23
N SER A 297 -32.38 25.93 7.55
CA SER A 297 -32.43 24.66 8.28
C SER A 297 -33.14 23.46 7.65
N ARG A 298 -32.34 22.45 7.30
CA ARG A 298 -32.16 21.24 8.11
C ARG A 298 -30.77 20.65 7.86
#